data_AF-A0A8T5ES22-F1
#
_entry.id   AF-A0A8T5ES22-F1
#
_cell.length_a   1.000
_cell.length_b   1.000
_cell.length_c   1.000
_cell.angle_alpha   90.00
_cell.angle_beta   90.00
_cell.angle_gamma   90.00
#
_symmetry.space_group_name_H-M   'P 1'
#
loop_
_entity.id
_entity.type
_entity.pdbx_description
1 polymer ?
#
loop_
_entity_poly.entity_id
_entity_poly.type
_entity_poly.pdbx_seq_one_letter_code
_entity_poly.pdbx_strand_id
1 'polypeptide(L)'
;VDLGIEPFLLTKQYRMHPSISKFPNKQFYSSKLIDGVNASSRPAPAGLLWPDWDNPVAFIPIEGGELVSPDGTSRENPVEVSWVLKITEDLLEAGELTKKDIGIITPYAGQVRAIRNSMDEKLDDVEVRTVDGYQGREKEVIIFSCVRSNPEGNVGFLAEPRRLNVALTRAKRGLIVIGDPATLRSDKNWQAWLEYIRNSKFEAWHLLGMA
;
A
#
# COMPACT_ATOMS: atom_id res chain seq x y z
N VAL A 1 -3.63 -19.93 24.52
CA VAL A 1 -4.67 -20.07 25.57
C VAL A 1 -5.76 -19.09 25.21
N ASP A 2 -6.89 -19.59 24.72
CA ASP A 2 -8.09 -18.78 24.57
C ASP A 2 -8.68 -18.61 25.97
N LEU A 3 -8.66 -17.38 26.48
CA LEU A 3 -9.09 -17.09 27.86
C LEU A 3 -10.62 -16.95 27.96
N GLY A 4 -11.35 -17.10 26.85
CA GLY A 4 -12.81 -16.97 26.81
C GLY A 4 -13.30 -15.53 27.05
N ILE A 5 -12.40 -14.55 27.05
CA ILE A 5 -12.72 -13.13 27.20
C ILE A 5 -12.89 -12.57 25.79
N GLU A 6 -14.13 -12.28 25.40
CA GLU A 6 -14.41 -11.61 24.13
C GLU A 6 -14.02 -10.13 24.21
N PRO A 7 -13.10 -9.65 23.35
CA PRO A 7 -12.75 -8.23 23.32
C PRO A 7 -13.91 -7.40 22.76
N PHE A 8 -14.18 -6.25 23.39
CA PHE A 8 -15.16 -5.30 22.88
C PHE A 8 -14.63 -4.62 21.60
N LEU A 9 -15.26 -4.90 20.47
CA LEU A 9 -14.88 -4.32 19.18
C LEU A 9 -15.52 -2.94 18.99
N LEU A 10 -14.69 -1.91 18.80
CA LEU A 10 -15.17 -0.63 18.26
C LEU A 10 -15.47 -0.81 16.77
N THR A 11 -16.74 -0.63 16.39
CA THR A 11 -17.22 -0.97 15.05
C THR A 11 -17.17 0.18 14.06
N LYS A 12 -17.00 1.43 14.48
CA LYS A 12 -17.05 2.59 13.56
C LYS A 12 -15.66 3.14 13.25
N GLN A 13 -15.30 3.23 11.97
CA GLN A 13 -14.02 3.79 11.50
C GLN A 13 -14.23 5.20 10.92
N TYR A 14 -13.32 6.14 11.19
CA TYR A 14 -13.41 7.53 10.72
C TYR A 14 -12.20 8.00 9.88
N ARG A 15 -11.29 7.07 9.54
CA ARG A 15 -10.05 7.37 8.84
C ARG A 15 -10.25 7.34 7.33
N MET A 16 -10.57 6.16 6.82
CA MET A 16 -10.33 5.76 5.44
C MET A 16 -11.54 6.04 4.56
N HIS A 17 -11.30 6.34 3.28
CA HIS A 17 -12.34 6.26 2.25
C HIS A 17 -13.01 4.87 2.26
N PRO A 18 -14.33 4.75 2.06
CA PRO A 18 -15.03 3.46 2.09
C PRO A 18 -14.46 2.39 1.15
N SER A 19 -13.91 2.77 0.00
CA SER A 19 -13.27 1.82 -0.94
C SER A 19 -12.00 1.16 -0.36
N ILE A 20 -11.27 1.88 0.50
CA ILE A 20 -10.05 1.39 1.18
C ILE A 20 -10.45 0.45 2.32
N SER A 21 -11.48 0.80 3.11
CA SER A 21 -11.90 0.00 4.27
C SER A 21 -12.57 -1.32 3.88
N LYS A 22 -13.17 -1.41 2.69
CA LYS A 22 -13.98 -2.54 2.23
C LYS A 22 -13.26 -3.89 2.29
N PHE A 23 -12.04 -3.99 1.75
CA PHE A 23 -11.29 -5.25 1.78
C PHE A 23 -10.84 -5.63 3.19
N PRO A 24 -10.13 -4.76 3.95
CA PRO A 24 -9.72 -5.09 5.31
C PRO A 24 -10.90 -5.45 6.22
N ASN A 25 -12.03 -4.75 6.11
CA ASN A 25 -13.23 -5.03 6.89
C ASN A 25 -13.76 -6.45 6.63
N LYS A 26 -13.88 -6.83 5.35
CA LYS A 26 -14.31 -8.19 4.97
C LYS A 26 -13.30 -9.24 5.43
N GLN A 27 -12.01 -9.02 5.17
CA GLN A 27 -10.96 -10.02 5.36
C GLN A 27 -10.58 -10.24 6.83
N PHE A 28 -10.51 -9.17 7.63
CA PHE A 28 -9.94 -9.21 8.99
C PHE A 28 -10.95 -8.91 10.09
N TYR A 29 -12.11 -8.33 9.77
CA TYR A 29 -13.10 -7.89 10.76
C TYR A 29 -14.49 -8.51 10.55
N SER A 30 -14.63 -9.53 9.69
CA SER A 30 -15.90 -10.20 9.41
C SER A 30 -17.01 -9.23 8.98
N SER A 31 -16.66 -8.14 8.28
CA SER A 31 -17.57 -7.07 7.87
C SER A 31 -18.27 -6.34 9.02
N LYS A 32 -17.71 -6.38 10.24
CA LYS A 32 -18.28 -5.72 11.42
C LYS A 32 -17.95 -4.22 11.52
N LEU A 33 -17.01 -3.71 10.71
CA LEU A 33 -16.71 -2.28 10.69
C LEU A 33 -17.75 -1.52 9.84
N ILE A 34 -18.06 -0.29 10.28
CA ILE A 34 -18.98 0.66 9.66
C ILE A 34 -18.19 1.93 9.37
N ASP A 35 -18.33 2.47 8.17
CA ASP A 35 -17.70 3.73 7.81
C ASP A 35 -18.46 4.90 8.44
N GLY A 36 -17.76 5.70 9.23
CA GLY A 36 -18.24 6.94 9.82
C GLY A 36 -17.96 8.18 8.96
N VAL A 37 -17.39 7.97 7.78
CA VAL A 37 -17.05 8.99 6.78
C VAL A 37 -17.65 8.59 5.44
N ASN A 38 -18.06 9.57 4.65
CA ASN A 38 -18.60 9.35 3.31
C ASN A 38 -17.50 9.53 2.26
N ALA A 39 -17.70 8.96 1.07
CA ALA A 39 -16.77 9.11 -0.06
C ALA A 39 -16.41 10.58 -0.36
N SER A 40 -17.41 11.46 -0.35
CA SER A 40 -17.22 12.91 -0.58
C SER A 40 -16.34 13.62 0.45
N SER A 41 -16.18 13.04 1.66
CA SER A 41 -15.29 13.59 2.70
C SER A 41 -13.83 13.12 2.56
N ARG A 42 -13.57 12.22 1.60
CA ARG A 42 -12.26 11.64 1.28
C ARG A 42 -12.07 11.56 -0.25
N PRO A 43 -12.19 12.67 -0.99
CA PRO A 43 -12.11 12.64 -2.45
C PRO A 43 -10.76 12.10 -2.92
N ALA A 44 -10.71 11.52 -4.12
CA ALA A 44 -9.45 11.09 -4.73
C ALA A 44 -8.47 12.28 -4.82
N PRO A 45 -7.21 12.13 -4.36
CA PRO A 45 -6.18 13.14 -4.56
C PRO A 45 -5.78 13.25 -6.03
N ALA A 46 -5.48 14.45 -6.50
CA ALA A 46 -4.87 14.69 -7.80
C ALA A 46 -3.44 14.13 -7.89
N GLY A 47 -2.91 14.05 -9.12
CA GLY A 47 -1.54 13.57 -9.38
C GLY A 47 -1.40 12.07 -9.60
N LEU A 48 -2.51 11.33 -9.65
CA LEU A 48 -2.55 9.98 -10.20
C LEU A 48 -3.75 9.85 -11.12
N LEU A 49 -3.57 9.20 -12.28
CA LEU A 49 -4.70 8.73 -13.07
C LEU A 49 -5.27 7.47 -12.41
N TRP A 50 -6.07 7.65 -11.37
CA TRP A 50 -6.70 6.54 -10.64
C TRP A 50 -7.48 5.63 -11.59
N PRO A 51 -7.43 4.29 -11.44
CA PRO A 51 -8.25 3.36 -12.23
C PRO A 51 -9.75 3.66 -12.11
N ASP A 52 -10.15 4.12 -10.93
CA ASP A 52 -11.48 4.61 -10.62
C ASP A 52 -11.36 5.85 -9.74
N TRP A 53 -11.80 6.99 -10.25
CA TRP A 53 -11.70 8.27 -9.54
C TRP A 53 -12.60 8.33 -8.30
N ASP A 54 -13.73 7.61 -8.30
CA ASP A 54 -14.64 7.59 -7.15
C ASP A 54 -14.16 6.59 -6.07
N ASN A 55 -13.21 5.72 -6.41
CA ASN A 55 -12.66 4.70 -5.54
C ASN A 55 -11.13 4.71 -5.60
N PRO A 56 -10.44 5.63 -4.87
CA PRO A 56 -8.99 5.87 -4.95
C PRO A 56 -8.14 4.75 -4.32
N VAL A 57 -8.20 3.57 -4.95
CA VAL A 57 -7.37 2.39 -4.70
C VAL A 57 -6.76 1.98 -6.03
N ALA A 58 -5.44 1.82 -6.06
CA ALA A 58 -4.71 1.42 -7.25
C ALA A 58 -3.73 0.29 -6.91
N PHE A 59 -3.70 -0.74 -7.77
CA PHE A 59 -2.62 -1.73 -7.80
C PHE A 59 -1.81 -1.56 -9.07
N ILE A 60 -0.50 -1.40 -8.93
CA ILE A 60 0.44 -1.29 -10.04
C ILE A 60 1.24 -2.61 -10.10
N PRO A 61 0.93 -3.49 -11.06
CA PRO A 61 1.59 -4.78 -11.19
C PRO A 61 2.99 -4.60 -11.77
N ILE A 62 4.02 -4.91 -10.99
CA ILE A 62 5.42 -4.83 -11.39
C ILE A 62 6.06 -6.20 -11.22
N GLU A 63 6.54 -6.76 -12.33
CA GLU A 63 7.19 -8.07 -12.35
C GLU A 63 8.71 -7.94 -12.34
N GLY A 64 9.38 -8.86 -11.63
CA GLY A 64 10.83 -8.94 -11.52
C GLY A 64 11.44 -7.87 -10.62
N GLY A 65 12.77 -7.76 -10.68
CA GLY A 65 13.53 -6.72 -10.00
C GLY A 65 13.89 -6.97 -8.54
N GLU A 66 13.44 -8.07 -7.91
CA GLU A 66 13.85 -8.41 -6.54
C GLU A 66 15.36 -8.69 -6.48
N LEU A 67 16.05 -7.97 -5.59
CA LEU A 67 17.45 -8.17 -5.25
C LEU A 67 17.62 -8.41 -3.74
N VAL A 68 18.71 -9.09 -3.38
CA VAL A 68 19.20 -9.06 -2.00
C VAL A 68 19.86 -7.70 -1.78
N SER A 69 19.51 -7.02 -0.69
CA SER A 69 20.07 -5.70 -0.41
C SER A 69 21.59 -5.76 -0.23
N PRO A 70 22.33 -4.65 -0.46
CA PRO A 70 23.80 -4.64 -0.40
C PRO A 70 24.42 -5.13 0.92
N ASP A 71 23.67 -5.04 2.03
CA ASP A 71 24.10 -5.55 3.35
C ASP A 71 23.84 -7.05 3.54
N GLY A 72 23.26 -7.74 2.56
CA GLY A 72 23.04 -9.18 2.53
C GLY A 72 21.88 -9.70 3.40
N THR A 73 21.18 -8.82 4.14
CA THR A 73 20.21 -9.25 5.18
C THR A 73 18.76 -8.89 4.87
N SER A 74 18.50 -8.13 3.81
CA SER A 74 17.16 -7.66 3.45
C SER A 74 16.88 -7.84 1.95
N ARG A 75 15.73 -7.34 1.50
CA ARG A 75 15.32 -7.34 0.09
C ARG A 75 15.05 -5.91 -0.35
N GLU A 76 15.28 -5.67 -1.63
CA GLU A 76 14.92 -4.44 -2.32
C GLU A 76 14.49 -4.75 -3.76
N ASN A 77 13.79 -3.82 -4.38
CA ASN A 77 13.34 -3.93 -5.75
C ASN A 77 13.49 -2.55 -6.41
N PRO A 78 14.59 -2.31 -7.15
CA PRO A 78 14.86 -1.01 -7.79
C PRO A 78 13.78 -0.59 -8.78
N VAL A 79 13.09 -1.54 -9.43
CA VAL A 79 12.00 -1.22 -10.36
C VAL A 79 10.82 -0.62 -9.59
N GLU A 80 10.43 -1.23 -8.47
CA GLU A 80 9.42 -0.65 -7.58
C GLU A 80 9.88 0.70 -7.01
N VAL A 81 11.17 0.88 -6.68
CA VAL A 81 11.70 2.17 -6.20
C VAL A 81 11.43 3.28 -7.22
N SER A 82 11.76 3.07 -8.49
CA SER A 82 11.52 4.07 -9.55
C SER A 82 10.05 4.45 -9.66
N TRP A 83 9.14 3.47 -9.56
CA TRP A 83 7.70 3.74 -9.57
C TRP A 83 7.23 4.50 -8.34
N VAL A 84 7.72 4.14 -7.16
CA VAL A 84 7.40 4.86 -5.92
C VAL A 84 7.79 6.33 -6.04
N LEU A 85 8.99 6.64 -6.53
CA LEU A 85 9.47 8.01 -6.66
C LEU A 85 8.65 8.80 -7.68
N LYS A 86 8.45 8.24 -8.88
CA LYS A 86 7.63 8.86 -9.95
C LYS A 86 6.23 9.21 -9.44
N ILE A 87 5.54 8.26 -8.81
CA ILE A 87 4.20 8.49 -8.27
C ILE A 87 4.21 9.56 -7.17
N THR A 88 5.23 9.55 -6.32
CA THR A 88 5.35 10.56 -5.25
C THR A 88 5.55 11.95 -5.85
N GLU A 89 6.37 12.08 -6.90
CA GLU A 89 6.56 13.33 -7.64
C GLU A 89 5.26 13.79 -8.29
N ASP A 90 4.58 12.91 -9.05
CA ASP A 90 3.32 13.24 -9.74
C ASP A 90 2.23 13.73 -8.75
N LEU A 91 2.14 13.10 -7.57
CA LEU A 91 1.22 13.50 -6.48
C LEU A 91 1.55 14.89 -5.90
N LEU A 92 2.83 15.25 -5.80
CA LEU A 92 3.27 16.55 -5.29
C LEU A 92 3.15 17.65 -6.36
N GLU A 93 3.49 17.35 -7.61
CA GLU A 93 3.44 18.30 -8.73
C GLU A 93 2.00 18.72 -9.08
N ALA A 94 1.01 17.88 -8.77
CA ALA A 94 -0.40 18.25 -8.86
C ALA A 94 -0.81 19.41 -7.91
N GLY A 95 0.01 19.72 -6.90
CA GLY A 95 -0.14 20.89 -6.02
C GLY A 95 -1.21 20.76 -4.93
N GLU A 96 -1.92 19.63 -4.85
CA GLU A 96 -2.93 19.39 -3.83
C GLU A 96 -2.35 18.85 -2.51
N LEU A 97 -1.30 18.03 -2.60
CA LEU A 97 -0.69 17.34 -1.47
C LEU A 97 0.67 17.94 -1.13
N THR A 98 1.03 17.87 0.15
CA THR A 98 2.39 18.17 0.61
C THR A 98 3.14 16.90 0.96
N LYS A 99 4.47 16.99 1.13
CA LYS A 99 5.32 15.86 1.56
C LYS A 99 4.81 15.18 2.85
N LYS A 100 4.14 15.94 3.73
CA LYS A 100 3.57 15.44 5.00
C LYS A 100 2.28 14.64 4.82
N ASP A 101 1.61 14.76 3.68
CA ASP A 101 0.36 14.09 3.37
C ASP A 101 0.57 12.72 2.71
N ILE A 102 1.81 12.42 2.32
CA ILE A 102 2.19 11.17 1.66
C ILE A 102 3.03 10.32 2.63
N GLY A 103 2.80 9.00 2.61
CA GLY A 103 3.63 8.02 3.31
C GLY A 103 3.96 6.84 2.42
N ILE A 104 5.21 6.38 2.50
CA ILE A 104 5.69 5.21 1.78
C ILE A 104 5.98 4.10 2.78
N ILE A 105 5.34 2.96 2.58
CA ILE A 105 5.45 1.80 3.45
C ILE A 105 5.98 0.61 2.65
N THR A 106 6.89 -0.14 3.24
CA THR A 106 7.42 -1.38 2.65
C THR A 106 7.77 -2.39 3.75
N PRO A 107 7.73 -3.71 3.53
CA PRO A 107 8.08 -4.67 4.58
C PRO A 107 9.59 -4.78 4.85
N TYR A 108 10.47 -4.30 3.96
CA TYR A 108 11.91 -4.54 4.02
C TYR A 108 12.73 -3.27 4.31
N ALA A 109 13.66 -3.36 5.28
CA ALA A 109 14.58 -2.27 5.59
C ALA A 109 15.55 -1.96 4.44
N GLY A 110 15.90 -2.96 3.62
CA GLY A 110 16.61 -2.78 2.35
C GLY A 110 15.89 -1.79 1.45
N GLN A 111 14.62 -2.07 1.14
CA GLN A 111 13.78 -1.18 0.34
C GLN A 111 13.62 0.22 0.95
N VAL A 112 13.48 0.36 2.28
CA VAL A 112 13.44 1.70 2.91
C VAL A 112 14.70 2.50 2.60
N ARG A 113 15.88 1.87 2.70
CA ARG A 113 17.15 2.53 2.39
C ARG A 113 17.28 2.83 0.90
N ALA A 114 16.91 1.89 0.03
CA ALA A 114 16.94 2.07 -1.41
C ALA A 114 16.10 3.29 -1.85
N ILE A 115 14.85 3.37 -1.37
CA ILE A 115 13.96 4.51 -1.66
C ILE A 115 14.59 5.82 -1.16
N ARG A 116 15.04 5.87 0.10
CA ARG A 116 15.62 7.10 0.67
C ARG A 116 16.88 7.56 -0.05
N ASN A 117 17.74 6.64 -0.46
CA ASN A 117 18.97 6.96 -1.17
C ASN A 117 18.71 7.46 -2.60
N SER A 118 17.54 7.16 -3.16
CA SER A 118 17.12 7.58 -4.49
C SER A 118 16.22 8.82 -4.48
N MET A 119 15.85 9.35 -3.31
CA MET A 119 15.09 10.60 -3.18
C MET A 119 15.99 11.81 -3.43
N ASP A 120 15.46 12.80 -4.12
CA ASP A 120 16.07 14.13 -4.28
C ASP A 120 15.51 15.13 -3.25
N GLU A 121 15.91 16.41 -3.35
CA GLU A 121 15.43 17.50 -2.48
C GLU A 121 13.91 17.73 -2.56
N LYS A 122 13.24 17.29 -3.65
CA LYS A 122 11.79 17.39 -3.76
C LYS A 122 11.10 16.32 -2.91
N LEU A 123 11.76 15.23 -2.56
CA LEU A 123 11.16 14.07 -1.88
C LEU A 123 11.72 13.78 -0.48
N ASP A 124 12.83 14.41 -0.09
CA ASP A 124 13.59 14.18 1.15
C ASP A 124 12.78 14.07 2.47
N ASP A 125 11.71 14.86 2.63
CA ASP A 125 10.86 14.88 3.82
C ASP A 125 9.65 13.91 3.76
N VAL A 126 9.47 13.19 2.66
CA VAL A 126 8.39 12.19 2.55
C VAL A 126 8.70 11.01 3.47
N GLU A 127 7.71 10.59 4.27
CA GLU A 127 7.93 9.57 5.28
C GLU A 127 8.03 8.17 4.66
N VAL A 128 9.25 7.60 4.65
CA VAL A 128 9.51 6.19 4.26
C VAL A 128 9.78 5.34 5.49
N ARG A 129 9.03 4.27 5.69
CA ARG A 129 9.15 3.38 6.86
C ARG A 129 8.81 1.93 6.55
N THR A 130 9.20 1.04 7.45
CA THR A 130 8.70 -0.32 7.45
C THR A 130 7.26 -0.40 7.98
N VAL A 131 6.53 -1.48 7.68
CA VAL A 131 5.17 -1.71 8.23
C VAL A 131 5.17 -1.61 9.76
N ASP A 132 6.13 -2.27 10.42
CA ASP A 132 6.23 -2.27 11.88
C ASP A 132 6.56 -0.86 12.43
N GLY A 133 7.34 -0.06 11.68
CA GLY A 133 7.68 1.32 12.03
C GLY A 133 6.54 2.33 11.80
N TYR A 134 5.42 1.91 11.18
CA TYR A 134 4.30 2.78 10.81
C TYR A 134 3.05 2.63 11.70
N GLN A 135 3.12 1.81 12.74
CA GLN A 135 1.96 1.56 13.59
C GLN A 135 1.49 2.85 14.29
N GLY A 136 0.19 3.12 14.23
CA GLY A 136 -0.42 4.31 14.85
C GLY A 136 -0.31 5.60 14.03
N ARG A 137 0.30 5.55 12.84
CA ARG A 137 0.39 6.69 11.90
C ARG A 137 -0.68 6.58 10.81
N GLU A 138 -0.97 7.70 10.16
CA GLU A 138 -1.88 7.80 9.02
C GLU A 138 -1.48 8.97 8.12
N LYS A 139 -1.84 8.88 6.83
CA LYS A 139 -1.55 9.89 5.79
C LYS A 139 -2.73 10.04 4.85
N GLU A 140 -2.78 11.13 4.09
CA GLU A 140 -3.78 11.28 3.04
C GLU A 140 -3.60 10.22 1.97
N VAL A 141 -2.35 9.99 1.53
CA VAL A 141 -2.00 8.94 0.57
C VAL A 141 -0.94 8.01 1.13
N ILE A 142 -1.12 6.71 0.91
CA ILE A 142 -0.10 5.69 1.19
C ILE A 142 0.28 4.98 -0.09
N ILE A 143 1.58 4.88 -0.31
CA ILE A 143 2.20 4.03 -1.33
C ILE A 143 2.82 2.83 -0.63
N PHE A 144 2.38 1.62 -0.96
CA PHE A 144 2.89 0.38 -0.40
C PHE A 144 3.68 -0.40 -1.45
N SER A 145 4.99 -0.56 -1.23
CA SER A 145 5.89 -1.37 -2.08
C SER A 145 6.07 -2.76 -1.49
N CYS A 146 5.65 -3.79 -2.23
CA CYS A 146 5.66 -5.18 -1.80
C CYS A 146 7.05 -5.83 -1.87
N VAL A 147 7.90 -5.38 -2.81
CA VAL A 147 9.29 -5.81 -3.04
C VAL A 147 9.45 -7.20 -3.62
N ARG A 148 8.73 -8.19 -3.09
CA ARG A 148 8.94 -9.60 -3.44
C ARG A 148 8.47 -9.91 -4.85
N SER A 149 9.40 -10.42 -5.64
CA SER A 149 9.18 -10.90 -7.00
C SER A 149 10.16 -12.04 -7.29
N ASN A 150 9.70 -13.27 -7.16
CA ASN A 150 10.53 -14.46 -7.31
C ASN A 150 9.71 -15.67 -7.82
N PRO A 151 10.32 -16.57 -8.62
CA PRO A 151 9.63 -17.71 -9.22
C PRO A 151 9.13 -18.73 -8.18
N GLU A 152 9.71 -18.75 -6.98
CA GLU A 152 9.29 -19.65 -5.89
C GLU A 152 7.96 -19.23 -5.22
N GLY A 153 7.42 -18.04 -5.55
CA GLY A 153 6.19 -17.54 -4.93
C GLY A 153 6.37 -17.19 -3.45
N ASN A 154 7.59 -16.94 -3.00
CA ASN A 154 7.87 -16.63 -1.61
C ASN A 154 7.58 -15.16 -1.33
N VAL A 155 6.56 -14.90 -0.51
CA VAL A 155 6.16 -13.54 -0.10
C VAL A 155 6.87 -13.08 1.18
N GLY A 156 7.51 -13.97 1.93
CA GLY A 156 8.29 -13.66 3.13
C GLY A 156 7.54 -12.84 4.17
N PHE A 157 8.02 -11.63 4.47
CA PHE A 157 7.45 -10.75 5.50
C PHE A 157 5.99 -10.36 5.25
N LEU A 158 5.55 -10.45 3.99
CA LEU A 158 4.19 -10.15 3.56
C LEU A 158 3.16 -11.23 3.94
N ALA A 159 3.60 -12.43 4.34
CA ALA A 159 2.70 -13.53 4.70
C ALA A 159 1.92 -13.27 6.00
N GLU A 160 2.39 -12.34 6.84
CA GLU A 160 1.77 -12.07 8.14
C GLU A 160 0.48 -11.23 7.97
N PRO A 161 -0.72 -11.80 8.25
CA PRO A 161 -1.98 -11.12 7.95
C PRO A 161 -2.16 -9.80 8.71
N ARG A 162 -1.61 -9.71 9.92
CA ARG A 162 -1.67 -8.47 10.73
C ARG A 162 -0.92 -7.32 10.06
N ARG A 163 0.23 -7.62 9.43
CA ARG A 163 1.03 -6.62 8.72
C ARG A 163 0.33 -6.15 7.45
N LEU A 164 -0.30 -7.06 6.71
CA LEU A 164 -1.12 -6.70 5.56
C LEU A 164 -2.26 -5.75 5.97
N ASN A 165 -2.99 -6.08 7.03
CA ASN A 165 -4.05 -5.22 7.55
C ASN A 165 -3.52 -3.83 7.95
N VAL A 166 -2.37 -3.78 8.64
CA VAL A 166 -1.74 -2.49 8.98
C VAL A 166 -1.43 -1.70 7.72
N ALA A 167 -0.70 -2.27 6.75
CA ALA A 167 -0.28 -1.62 5.53
C ALA A 167 -1.46 -1.02 4.73
N LEU A 168 -2.53 -1.79 4.55
CA LEU A 168 -3.70 -1.35 3.78
C LEU A 168 -4.57 -0.30 4.49
N THR A 169 -4.42 -0.12 5.81
CA THR A 169 -5.32 0.74 6.62
C THR A 169 -4.70 2.04 7.11
N ARG A 170 -3.55 2.44 6.53
CA ARG A 170 -2.85 3.69 6.88
C ARG A 170 -3.31 4.91 6.08
N ALA A 171 -3.91 4.71 4.91
CA ALA A 171 -4.36 5.78 4.02
C ALA A 171 -5.72 6.35 4.47
N LYS A 172 -5.89 7.68 4.38
CA LYS A 172 -7.18 8.34 4.57
C LYS A 172 -7.95 8.46 3.26
N ARG A 173 -7.28 8.91 2.19
CA ARG A 173 -7.89 9.23 0.90
C ARG A 173 -7.48 8.27 -0.20
N GLY A 174 -6.18 8.04 -0.41
CA GLY A 174 -5.69 7.24 -1.53
C GLY A 174 -4.76 6.10 -1.09
N LEU A 175 -4.98 4.90 -1.63
CA LEU A 175 -4.10 3.75 -1.41
C LEU A 175 -3.53 3.25 -2.74
N ILE A 176 -2.20 3.26 -2.85
CA ILE A 176 -1.47 2.76 -4.01
C ILE A 176 -0.62 1.58 -3.54
N VAL A 177 -0.76 0.43 -4.19
CA VAL A 177 0.03 -0.77 -3.90
C VAL A 177 0.80 -1.15 -5.15
N ILE A 178 2.08 -1.44 -5.00
CA ILE A 178 2.99 -1.83 -6.08
C ILE A 178 3.55 -3.21 -5.73
N GLY A 179 3.54 -4.14 -6.68
CA GLY A 179 4.13 -5.45 -6.47
C GLY A 179 3.86 -6.45 -7.58
N ASP A 180 4.48 -7.62 -7.45
CA ASP A 180 4.40 -8.70 -8.42
C ASP A 180 3.18 -9.61 -8.15
N PRO A 181 2.13 -9.59 -9.01
CA PRO A 181 0.96 -10.43 -8.81
C PRO A 181 1.27 -11.94 -8.87
N ALA A 182 2.27 -12.36 -9.65
CA ALA A 182 2.64 -13.77 -9.78
C ALA A 182 3.29 -14.32 -8.51
N THR A 183 4.03 -13.49 -7.79
CA THR A 183 4.59 -13.83 -6.48
C THR A 183 3.53 -13.72 -5.38
N LEU A 184 2.80 -12.60 -5.34
CA LEU A 184 1.82 -12.31 -4.29
C LEU A 184 0.66 -13.32 -4.23
N ARG A 185 0.19 -13.84 -5.37
CA ARG A 185 -0.90 -14.84 -5.42
C ARG A 185 -0.60 -16.14 -4.66
N SER A 186 0.67 -16.38 -4.30
CA SER A 186 1.09 -17.59 -3.57
C SER A 186 0.75 -17.54 -2.08
N ASP A 187 0.38 -16.37 -1.54
CA ASP A 187 -0.20 -16.23 -0.20
C ASP A 187 -1.72 -16.05 -0.27
N LYS A 188 -2.46 -16.69 0.64
CA LYS A 188 -3.93 -16.70 0.64
C LYS A 188 -4.56 -15.31 0.80
N ASN A 189 -3.97 -14.42 1.61
CA ASN A 189 -4.55 -13.10 1.85
C ASN A 189 -4.25 -12.16 0.70
N TRP A 190 -3.04 -12.27 0.15
CA TRP A 190 -2.65 -11.54 -1.05
C TRP A 190 -3.42 -12.00 -2.28
N GLN A 191 -3.67 -13.30 -2.44
CA GLN A 191 -4.56 -13.82 -3.47
C GLN A 191 -5.97 -13.21 -3.34
N ALA A 192 -6.55 -13.23 -2.13
CA ALA A 192 -7.86 -12.62 -1.90
C ALA A 192 -7.87 -11.11 -2.18
N TRP A 193 -6.78 -10.42 -1.87
CA TRP A 193 -6.60 -9.00 -2.18
C TRP A 193 -6.52 -8.77 -3.69
N LEU A 194 -5.74 -9.55 -4.44
CA LEU A 194 -5.65 -9.47 -5.90
C LEU A 194 -6.99 -9.77 -6.58
N GLU A 195 -7.74 -10.75 -6.07
CA GLU A 195 -9.11 -11.02 -6.53
C GLU A 195 -10.05 -9.82 -6.29
N TYR A 196 -9.94 -9.17 -5.13
CA TYR A 196 -10.69 -7.94 -4.86
C TYR A 196 -10.32 -6.81 -5.84
N ILE A 197 -9.03 -6.54 -6.03
CA ILE A 197 -8.53 -5.52 -6.95
C ILE A 197 -9.05 -5.76 -8.37
N ARG A 198 -8.96 -6.99 -8.88
CA ARG A 198 -9.42 -7.35 -10.22
C ARG A 198 -10.94 -7.24 -10.39
N ASN A 199 -11.72 -7.73 -9.42
CA ASN A 199 -13.18 -7.62 -9.46
C ASN A 199 -13.67 -6.17 -9.38
N SER A 200 -12.90 -5.32 -8.69
CA SER A 200 -13.17 -3.88 -8.59
C SER A 200 -12.54 -3.05 -9.72
N LYS A 201 -11.77 -3.66 -10.62
CA LYS A 201 -11.04 -2.99 -11.71
C LYS A 201 -10.04 -1.92 -11.22
N PHE A 202 -9.38 -2.19 -10.10
CA PHE A 202 -8.37 -1.32 -9.49
C PHE A 202 -6.94 -1.59 -9.98
N GLU A 203 -6.74 -2.45 -10.97
CA GLU A 203 -5.44 -2.66 -11.61
C GLU A 203 -5.13 -1.49 -12.55
N ALA A 204 -4.01 -0.81 -12.32
CA ALA A 204 -3.62 0.41 -13.02
C ALA A 204 -2.70 0.12 -14.22
N TRP A 205 -3.06 -0.85 -15.06
CA TRP A 205 -2.27 -1.25 -16.24
C TRP A 205 -1.96 -0.10 -17.20
N HIS A 206 -2.87 0.87 -17.30
CA HIS A 206 -2.71 2.05 -18.15
C HIS A 206 -1.52 2.94 -17.74
N LEU A 207 -1.09 2.89 -16.47
CA LEU A 207 0.08 3.64 -16.03
C LEU A 207 1.38 3.07 -16.61
N LEU A 208 1.47 1.75 -16.78
CA LEU A 208 2.66 1.06 -17.30
C LEU A 208 2.88 1.35 -18.79
N GLY A 209 1.81 1.58 -19.55
CA GLY A 209 1.90 1.94 -20.97
C GLY A 209 2.30 3.40 -21.25
N MET A 210 2.42 4.22 -20.20
CA MET A 210 2.86 5.62 -20.27
C MET A 210 4.30 5.82 -19.76
N ALA A 211 5.00 4.74 -19.41
CA ALA A 211 6.38 4.76 -18.91
C ALA A 211 7.39 4.54 -20.05
#